data_AF-A0A0N1H353-F1
#
_entry.id   AF-A0A0N1H353-F1
#
_cell.length_a   1.000
_cell.length_b   1.000
_cell.length_c   1.000
_cell.angle_alpha   90.00
_cell.angle_beta   90.00
_cell.angle_gamma   90.00
#
_symmetry.space_group_name_H-M   'P 1'
#
loop_
_entity.id
_entity.type
_entity.pdbx_description
1 polymer ?
#
loop_
_entity_poly.entity_id
_entity_poly.type
_entity_poly.pdbx_seq_one_letter_code
_entity_poly.pdbx_strand_id
1 'polypeptide(L)' 'MTTLINPNTSASHHTPPLLRPPTPSIRLYPLSNYTFGTKETQPEEDPSVLARLARLENDYANHGMRRTAEAS' A
#
# COMPACT_ATOMS: atom_id res chain seq x y z
N MET A 1 -3.54 -57.48 24.15
CA MET A 1 -2.66 -56.41 24.69
C MET A 1 -3.28 -55.09 24.29
N THR A 2 -4.20 -54.56 25.11
CA THR A 2 -4.95 -53.32 24.83
C THR A 2 -4.17 -52.14 25.39
N THR A 3 -3.71 -51.24 24.53
CA THR A 3 -3.07 -49.98 24.96
C THR A 3 -4.17 -49.01 25.40
N LEU A 4 -4.20 -48.68 26.70
CA LEU A 4 -5.03 -47.62 27.26
C LEU A 4 -4.55 -46.26 26.73
N ILE A 5 -5.40 -45.59 25.94
CA ILE A 5 -5.19 -44.19 25.55
C ILE A 5 -5.52 -43.35 26.78
N ASN A 6 -4.52 -42.69 27.33
CA ASN A 6 -4.67 -41.82 28.48
C ASN A 6 -5.49 -40.57 28.05
N PRO A 7 -6.66 -40.27 28.65
CA PRO A 7 -7.54 -39.19 28.18
C PRO A 7 -7.06 -37.78 28.55
N ASN A 8 -5.87 -37.64 29.15
CA ASN A 8 -5.41 -36.37 29.70
C ASN A 8 -4.14 -35.85 29.02
N THR A 9 -4.12 -35.84 27.69
CA THR A 9 -3.15 -35.04 26.93
C THR A 9 -3.87 -33.81 26.36
N SER A 10 -4.34 -32.95 27.27
CA SER A 10 -4.66 -31.57 26.92
C SER A 10 -3.34 -30.87 26.63
N ALA A 11 -2.82 -31.06 25.41
CA ALA A 11 -1.73 -30.26 24.89
C ALA A 11 -2.22 -28.81 24.90
N SER A 12 -1.85 -28.06 25.93
CA SER A 12 -2.06 -26.63 26.00
C SER A 12 -1.25 -26.02 24.87
N HIS A 13 -1.90 -25.78 23.73
CA HIS A 13 -1.34 -25.09 22.59
C HIS A 13 -1.18 -23.63 22.97
N HIS A 14 -0.16 -23.30 23.76
CA HIS A 14 0.32 -21.93 23.89
C HIS A 14 0.92 -21.57 22.54
N THR A 15 0.11 -20.99 21.67
CA THR A 15 0.65 -20.31 20.50
C THR A 15 1.47 -19.13 21.02
N PRO A 16 2.79 -19.07 20.77
CA PRO A 16 3.55 -17.89 21.13
C PRO A 16 2.94 -16.70 20.38
N PRO A 17 2.79 -15.53 21.02
CA PRO A 17 2.25 -14.36 20.35
C PRO A 17 3.14 -14.05 19.15
N LEU A 18 2.52 -13.95 17.97
CA LEU A 18 3.21 -13.47 16.77
C LEU A 18 3.78 -12.08 17.11
N LEU A 19 5.12 -11.97 17.15
CA LEU A 19 5.81 -10.70 17.30
C LEU A 19 5.41 -9.83 16.11
N ARG A 20 4.47 -8.91 16.33
CA ARG A 20 4.11 -7.92 15.30
C ARG A 20 5.38 -7.16 14.95
N PRO A 21 5.74 -7.02 13.67
CA PRO A 21 6.86 -6.17 13.30
C PRO A 21 6.62 -4.76 13.89
N PRO A 22 7.69 -4.09 14.35
CA PRO A 22 7.56 -2.74 14.87
C PRO A 22 6.91 -1.85 13.80
N THR A 23 5.94 -1.05 14.21
CA THR A 23 5.34 -0.07 13.31
C THR A 23 6.42 0.94 12.92
N PRO A 24 6.60 1.26 11.63
CA PRO A 24 7.59 2.25 11.22
C PRO A 24 7.26 3.60 11.87
N SER A 25 8.26 4.23 12.49
CA SER A 25 8.13 5.57 13.04
C SER A 25 8.44 6.61 11.96
N ILE A 26 7.58 7.62 11.85
CA ILE A 26 7.74 8.73 10.91
C ILE A 26 8.09 9.98 11.71
N ARG A 27 9.13 10.71 11.29
CA ARG A 27 9.50 11.99 11.89
C ARG A 27 8.71 13.10 11.21
N LEU A 28 8.01 13.90 12.02
CA LEU A 28 7.29 15.09 11.57
C LEU A 28 8.04 16.33 12.01
N TYR A 29 7.96 17.38 11.18
CA TYR A 29 8.51 18.69 11.48
C TYR A 29 7.39 19.74 11.42
N PRO A 30 7.49 20.85 12.18
CA PRO A 30 6.51 21.91 12.12
C PRO A 30 6.36 22.47 10.70
N LEU A 31 5.14 22.91 10.36
CA LEU A 31 4.85 23.52 9.05
C LEU A 31 5.77 24.70 8.75
N SER A 32 6.18 25.46 9.77
CA SER A 32 7.10 26.60 9.64
C SER A 32 8.47 26.23 9.07
N ASN A 33 8.85 24.94 9.06
CA ASN A 33 10.11 24.48 8.48
C ASN A 33 10.03 24.33 6.95
N TYR A 34 8.85 24.49 6.36
CA TYR A 34 8.61 24.39 4.92
C TYR A 34 8.29 25.78 4.36
N THR A 35 8.85 26.10 3.19
CA THR A 35 8.57 27.34 2.48
C THR A 35 7.89 27.01 1.15
N PHE A 36 6.73 27.62 0.91
CA PHE A 36 6.00 27.47 -0.35
C PHE A 36 6.39 28.60 -1.29
N GLY A 37 7.18 28.27 -2.31
CA GLY A 37 7.47 29.17 -3.42
C GLY A 37 6.43 29.05 -4.53
N THR A 38 6.46 29.99 -5.47
CA THR A 38 5.69 29.91 -6.72
C THR A 38 6.59 29.40 -7.84
N LYS A 39 6.05 28.53 -8.69
CA LYS A 39 6.67 28.09 -9.95
C LYS A 39 5.73 28.38 -11.11
N GLU A 40 6.21 28.17 -12.33
CA GLU A 40 5.37 28.19 -13.52
C GLU A 40 4.23 27.18 -13.43
N THR A 41 3.12 27.47 -14.12
CA THR A 41 1.94 26.60 -14.13
C THR A 41 2.26 25.27 -14.79
N GLN A 42 2.03 24.17 -14.07
CA GLN A 42 2.12 22.83 -14.65
C GLN A 42 0.91 22.60 -15.56
N PRO A 43 1.09 22.32 -16.86
CA PRO A 43 -0.01 22.03 -17.75
C PRO A 43 -0.65 20.68 -17.42
N GLU A 44 -1.97 20.57 -17.63
CA GLU A 44 -2.64 19.27 -17.57
C GLU A 44 -2.23 18.38 -18.75
N GLU A 45 -2.11 17.08 -18.49
CA GLU A 45 -1.74 16.08 -19.50
C GLU A 45 -2.80 15.95 -20.59
N ASP A 46 -4.09 16.07 -20.23
CA ASP A 46 -5.21 15.89 -21.17
C ASP A 46 -6.16 17.10 -21.11
N PRO A 47 -6.46 17.75 -22.25
CA PRO A 47 -7.32 18.93 -22.29
C PRO A 47 -8.81 18.61 -22.07
N SER A 48 -9.19 17.33 -22.09
CA SER A 48 -10.56 16.89 -21.83
C SER A 48 -10.58 15.43 -21.35
N VAL A 49 -11.71 15.04 -20.78
CA VAL A 49 -11.96 13.63 -20.40
C VAL A 49 -11.91 12.70 -21.61
N LEU A 50 -12.43 13.12 -22.78
CA LEU A 50 -12.39 12.31 -24.00
C LEU A 50 -10.96 12.04 -24.46
N ALA A 51 -10.11 13.07 -24.44
CA ALA A 51 -8.70 12.91 -24.78
C ALA A 51 -7.99 11.95 -23.82
N ARG A 52 -8.29 12.04 -22.52
CA ARG A 52 -7.76 11.14 -21.49
C ARG A 52 -8.15 9.69 -21.74
N LEU A 53 -9.42 9.43 -22.06
CA LEU A 53 -9.90 8.07 -22.34
C LEU A 53 -9.27 7.49 -23.61
N ALA A 54 -9.19 8.28 -24.69
CA ALA A 54 -8.54 7.86 -25.93
C ALA A 54 -7.07 7.50 -25.72
N ARG A 55 -6.34 8.29 -24.94
CA ARG A 55 -4.96 8.00 -24.57
C ARG A 55 -4.84 6.72 -23.73
N LEU A 56 -5.70 6.55 -22.73
CA LEU A 56 -5.73 5.35 -21.89
C LEU A 56 -5.97 4.07 -22.70
N GLU A 57 -6.85 4.13 -23.69
CA GLU A 57 -7.13 3.00 -24.59
C GLU A 57 -5.91 2.65 -25.44
N ASN A 58 -5.27 3.67 -26.05
CA ASN A 58 -4.05 3.47 -26.82
C ASN A 58 -2.91 2.93 -25.95
N ASP A 59 -2.72 3.47 -24.75
CA ASP A 59 -1.67 3.04 -23.83
C ASP A 59 -1.91 1.60 -23.37
N TYR A 60 -3.17 1.21 -23.17
CA TYR A 60 -3.53 -0.17 -22.84
C TYR A 60 -3.17 -1.14 -23.97
N ALA A 61 -3.51 -0.79 -25.22
CA ALA A 61 -3.19 -1.63 -26.37
C ALA A 61 -1.68 -1.86 -26.53
N ASN A 62 -0.86 -0.85 -26.23
CA ASN A 62 0.59 -0.90 -26.43
C ASN A 62 1.36 -1.43 -25.20
N HIS A 63 0.90 -1.15 -23.97
CA HIS A 63 1.66 -1.38 -22.74
C HIS A 63 0.90 -2.19 -21.67
N GLY A 64 -0.38 -2.51 -21.90
CA GLY A 64 -1.23 -3.22 -20.96
C GLY A 64 -1.70 -2.35 -19.79
N MET A 65 -1.90 -2.96 -18.63
CA MET A 65 -2.51 -2.28 -17.47
C MET A 65 -1.68 -1.10 -16.97
N ARG A 66 -2.27 0.11 -16.99
CA ARG A 66 -1.68 1.32 -16.42
C ARG A 66 -1.52 1.19 -14.90
N ARG A 67 -0.41 1.70 -14.36
CA ARG A 67 -0.12 1.80 -12.93
C ARG A 67 0.17 3.26 -12.57
N THR A 68 -0.54 3.81 -11.59
CA THR A 68 -0.32 5.14 -11.03
C THR A 68 -0.13 5.03 -9.53
N ALA A 69 0.73 5.86 -8.95
CA ALA A 69 0.99 5.88 -7.51
C ALA A 69 0.82 7.31 -7.00
N GLU A 70 0.04 7.45 -5.94
CA GLU A 70 -0.11 8.69 -5.19
C GLU A 70 0.66 8.55 -3.88
N ALA A 71 1.32 9.62 -3.44
CA ALA A 71 1.97 9.65 -2.14
C ALA A 71 0.97 10.11 -1.07
N SER A 72 0.64 9.21 -0.14
CA SER A 72 -0.21 9.48 1.04
C SER A 72 0.61 9.80 2.29
#